data_AF-A0A6M0BF66-F1
#
_entry.id   AF-A0A6M0BF66-F1
#
_cell.length_a   1.000
_cell.length_b   1.000
_cell.length_c   1.000
_cell.angle_alpha   90.00
_cell.angle_beta   90.00
_cell.angle_gamma   90.00
#
_symmetry.space_group_name_H-M   'P 1'
#
loop_
_entity.id
_entity.type
_entity.pdbx_description
1 polymer ?
#
loop_
_entity_poly.entity_id
_entity_poly.type
_entity_poly.pdbx_seq_one_letter_code
_entity_poly.pdbx_strand_id
1 'polypeptide(L)'
;MQLEDYFVFLAPNDIRVRGTRVGIETILYDFIHRQRTPEEIAQSYPTLELEQIYATILYYLHNHETVSTYLTNWLDHGRKMLEQQQQNPSPVVVKLMQLKAEREAIKKGNDH
;
A
#
# COMPACT_ATOMS: atom_id res chain seq x y z
N MET A 1 25.37 -9.85 9.09
CA MET A 1 24.27 -8.88 8.91
C MET A 1 23.00 -9.59 9.29
N GLN A 2 22.22 -9.05 10.24
CA GLN A 2 20.89 -9.58 10.56
C GLN A 2 19.87 -8.83 9.69
N LEU A 3 18.87 -9.53 9.13
CA LEU A 3 17.89 -8.90 8.25
C LEU A 3 16.96 -7.97 9.04
N GLU A 4 16.73 -8.29 10.30
CA GLU A 4 15.90 -7.57 11.25
C GLU A 4 16.40 -6.14 11.51
N ASP A 5 17.70 -5.89 11.28
CA ASP A 5 18.29 -4.56 11.38
C ASP A 5 17.72 -3.60 10.32
N TYR A 6 17.12 -4.09 9.23
CA TYR A 6 16.46 -3.27 8.21
C TYR A 6 15.04 -2.85 8.60
N PHE A 7 14.48 -3.41 9.67
CA PHE A 7 13.05 -3.24 9.99
C PHE A 7 12.83 -2.65 11.38
N VAL A 8 11.64 -2.08 11.56
CA VAL A 8 11.07 -1.68 12.85
C VAL A 8 9.74 -2.40 12.99
N PHE A 9 9.62 -3.25 14.00
CA PHE A 9 8.42 -3.99 14.33
C PHE A 9 7.60 -3.18 15.34
N LEU A 10 6.57 -2.48 14.86
CA LEU A 10 5.70 -1.65 15.71
C LEU A 10 4.58 -2.48 16.35
N ALA A 11 4.09 -3.49 15.62
CA ALA A 11 3.09 -4.44 16.07
C ALA A 11 3.22 -5.74 15.26
N PRO A 12 2.56 -6.85 15.66
CA PRO A 12 2.58 -8.09 14.87
C PRO A 12 2.10 -7.93 13.41
N ASN A 13 1.27 -6.93 13.15
CA ASN A 13 0.73 -6.58 11.84
C ASN A 13 1.22 -5.22 11.31
N ASP A 14 2.30 -4.67 11.88
CA ASP A 14 2.91 -3.42 11.44
C ASP A 14 4.45 -3.52 11.47
N ILE A 15 5.02 -3.79 10.30
CA ILE A 15 6.46 -3.88 10.07
C ILE A 15 6.88 -2.81 9.08
N ARG A 16 7.77 -1.90 9.51
CA ARG A 16 8.25 -0.77 8.71
C ARG A 16 9.69 -0.97 8.29
N VAL A 17 10.06 -0.44 7.12
CA VAL A 17 11.47 -0.29 6.73
C VAL A 17 12.10 0.80 7.59
N ARG A 18 13.21 0.49 8.27
CA ARG A 18 13.91 1.37 9.20
C ARG A 18 14.29 2.70 8.54
N GLY A 19 14.07 3.79 9.27
CA GLY A 19 14.34 5.14 8.76
C GLY A 19 13.25 5.69 7.84
N THR A 20 12.20 4.92 7.56
CA THR A 20 11.09 5.33 6.70
C THR A 20 9.74 5.09 7.36
N ARG A 21 8.66 5.57 6.72
CA ARG A 21 7.27 5.23 7.09
C ARG A 21 6.68 4.13 6.20
N VAL A 22 7.49 3.57 5.30
CA VAL A 22 7.02 2.56 4.34
C VAL A 22 6.93 1.21 5.02
N GLY A 23 5.76 0.58 4.94
CA GLY A 23 5.56 -0.79 5.41
C GLY A 23 6.09 -1.81 4.42
N ILE A 24 6.53 -2.97 4.90
CA ILE A 24 7.09 -4.03 4.03
C ILE A 24 6.06 -4.52 3.00
N GLU A 25 4.77 -4.45 3.32
CA GLU A 25 3.67 -4.80 2.42
C GLU A 25 3.70 -3.98 1.12
N THR A 26 4.20 -2.75 1.14
CA THR A 26 4.26 -1.89 -0.04
C THR A 26 5.26 -2.46 -1.05
N ILE A 27 6.46 -2.81 -0.58
CA ILE A 27 7.51 -3.42 -1.41
C ILE A 27 7.06 -4.80 -1.89
N LEU A 28 6.55 -5.63 -0.98
CA LEU A 28 6.15 -7.00 -1.31
C LEU A 28 4.95 -7.04 -2.26
N TYR A 29 4.02 -6.10 -2.13
CA TYR A 29 2.89 -6.01 -3.05
C TYR A 29 3.35 -5.67 -4.47
N ASP A 30 4.25 -4.70 -4.63
CA ASP A 30 4.80 -4.33 -5.94
C ASP A 30 5.66 -5.47 -6.53
N PHE A 31 6.45 -6.15 -5.71
CA PHE A 31 7.25 -7.29 -6.17
C PHE A 31 6.38 -8.49 -6.59
N ILE A 32 5.46 -8.94 -5.72
CA ILE A 32 4.69 -10.17 -5.92
C ILE A 32 3.52 -9.95 -6.89
N HIS A 33 2.72 -8.91 -6.67
CA HIS A 33 1.46 -8.71 -7.39
C HIS A 33 1.60 -7.80 -8.61
N ARG A 34 2.57 -6.89 -8.63
CA ARG A 34 2.85 -6.05 -9.81
C ARG A 34 4.02 -6.55 -10.66
N GLN A 35 4.71 -7.62 -10.23
CA GLN A 35 5.88 -8.19 -10.91
C GLN A 35 6.96 -7.14 -11.22
N ARG A 36 7.11 -6.13 -10.36
CA ARG A 36 8.13 -5.09 -10.52
C ARG A 36 9.48 -5.61 -10.04
N THR A 37 10.55 -5.21 -10.71
CA THR A 37 11.91 -5.49 -10.21
C THR A 37 12.23 -4.61 -8.99
N PRO A 38 13.19 -5.02 -8.14
CA PRO A 38 13.67 -4.18 -7.03
C PRO A 38 14.07 -2.76 -7.45
N GLU A 39 14.67 -2.61 -8.64
CA GLU A 39 15.09 -1.32 -9.20
C GLU A 39 13.91 -0.45 -9.62
N GLU A 40 12.88 -1.03 -10.24
CA GLU A 40 11.65 -0.31 -10.57
C GLU A 40 10.90 0.14 -9.31
N ILE A 41 10.93 -0.67 -8.26
CA ILE A 41 10.40 -0.31 -6.94
C ILE A 41 11.21 0.87 -6.37
N ALA A 42 12.54 0.82 -6.39
CA ALA A 42 13.38 1.91 -5.90
C ALA A 42 13.10 3.24 -6.63
N GLN A 43 12.86 3.20 -7.94
CA GLN A 43 12.47 4.38 -8.71
C GLN A 43 11.12 4.96 -8.31
N SER A 44 10.19 4.11 -7.84
CA SER A 44 8.85 4.52 -7.40
C SER A 44 8.84 5.12 -5.99
N TYR A 45 9.83 4.78 -5.15
CA TYR A 45 9.88 5.20 -3.74
C TYR A 45 11.24 5.84 -3.41
N PRO A 46 11.42 7.15 -3.64
CA PRO A 46 12.71 7.83 -3.45
C PRO A 46 13.28 7.83 -2.02
N THR A 47 12.48 7.44 -1.03
CA THR A 47 12.90 7.32 0.37
C THR A 47 13.44 5.93 0.72
N LEU A 48 13.36 4.97 -0.21
CA LEU A 48 13.86 3.61 -0.03
C LEU A 48 15.20 3.45 -0.74
N GLU A 49 16.17 2.91 -0.03
CA GLU A 49 17.41 2.45 -0.65
C GLU A 49 17.20 1.08 -1.30
N LEU A 50 17.90 0.83 -2.42
CA LEU A 50 17.80 -0.45 -3.13
C LEU A 50 18.15 -1.64 -2.23
N GLU A 51 19.13 -1.47 -1.35
CA GLU A 51 19.51 -2.46 -0.34
C GLU A 51 18.35 -2.83 0.60
N GLN A 52 17.55 -1.84 1.03
CA GLN A 52 16.39 -2.08 1.89
C GLN A 52 15.30 -2.88 1.18
N ILE A 53 15.11 -2.65 -0.11
CA ILE A 53 14.16 -3.39 -0.94
C ILE A 53 14.60 -4.85 -1.07
N TYR A 54 15.88 -5.09 -1.39
CA TYR A 54 16.42 -6.44 -1.43
C TYR A 54 16.35 -7.14 -0.07
N ALA A 55 16.68 -6.44 1.02
CA ALA A 55 16.56 -6.98 2.37
C ALA A 55 15.10 -7.38 2.69
N THR A 56 14.12 -6.58 2.25
CA THR A 56 12.69 -6.90 2.41
C THR A 56 12.29 -8.15 1.65
N ILE A 57 12.72 -8.29 0.40
CA ILE A 57 12.43 -9.48 -0.42
C ILE A 57 13.12 -10.71 0.18
N LEU A 58 14.38 -10.59 0.60
CA LEU A 58 15.11 -11.68 1.22
C LEU A 58 14.49 -12.10 2.56
N TYR A 59 14.05 -11.14 3.38
CA TYR A 59 13.33 -11.41 4.62
C TYR A 59 12.01 -12.13 4.38
N TYR A 60 11.26 -11.74 3.34
CA TYR A 60 10.07 -12.47 2.91
C TYR A 60 10.39 -13.91 2.49
N LEU A 61 11.42 -14.12 1.67
CA LEU A 61 11.79 -15.47 1.23
C LEU A 61 12.25 -16.36 2.39
N HIS A 62 12.96 -15.80 3.37
CA HIS A 62 13.39 -16.53 4.56
C HIS A 62 12.23 -16.87 5.50
N ASN A 63 11.24 -15.97 5.62
CA ASN A 63 10.10 -16.09 6.53
C ASN A 63 8.77 -16.29 5.77
N HIS A 64 8.83 -17.04 4.66
CA HIS A 64 7.78 -17.04 3.64
C HIS A 64 6.37 -17.27 4.17
N GLU A 65 6.17 -18.29 5.00
CA GLU A 65 4.85 -18.61 5.54
C GLU A 65 4.30 -17.48 6.43
N THR A 66 5.10 -17.01 7.38
CA THR A 66 4.70 -15.96 8.33
C THR A 66 4.39 -14.64 7.62
N VAL A 67 5.27 -14.23 6.69
CA VAL A 67 5.10 -12.96 5.98
C VAL A 67 4.00 -13.05 4.92
N SER A 68 3.76 -14.22 4.32
CA SER A 68 2.61 -14.43 3.44
C SER A 68 1.30 -14.26 4.21
N THR A 69 1.18 -14.84 5.41
CA THR A 69 0.01 -14.65 6.27
C THR A 69 -0.17 -13.18 6.66
N TYR A 70 0.92 -12.49 7.02
CA TYR A 70 0.89 -11.04 7.27
C TYR A 70 0.32 -10.27 6.07
N LEU A 71 0.80 -10.55 4.86
CA LEU A 71 0.38 -9.86 3.64
C LEU A 71 -1.09 -10.14 3.29
N THR A 72 -1.53 -11.40 3.43
CA THR A 72 -2.94 -11.77 3.24
C THR A 72 -3.85 -11.02 4.21
N ASN A 73 -3.49 -10.98 5.51
CA ASN A 73 -4.26 -10.25 6.51
C ASN A 73 -4.34 -8.76 6.20
N TRP A 74 -3.23 -8.15 5.73
CA TRP A 74 -3.19 -6.76 5.31
C TRP A 74 -4.13 -6.49 4.12
N LEU A 75 -4.12 -7.35 3.09
CA LEU A 75 -5.00 -7.23 1.92
C LEU A 75 -6.48 -7.34 2.31
N ASP A 76 -6.83 -8.31 3.15
CA ASP A 76 -8.21 -8.51 3.59
C ASP A 76 -8.71 -7.36 4.48
N HIS A 77 -7.84 -6.84 5.35
CA HIS A 77 -8.15 -5.63 6.12
C HIS A 77 -8.40 -4.44 5.20
N GLY A 78 -7.54 -4.22 4.20
CA GLY A 78 -7.72 -3.16 3.20
C GLY A 78 -9.06 -3.28 2.46
N ARG A 79 -9.42 -4.49 2.01
CA ARG A 79 -10.71 -4.76 1.36
C ARG A 79 -11.88 -4.41 2.28
N LYS A 80 -11.88 -4.90 3.52
CA LYS A 80 -12.95 -4.63 4.50
C LYS A 80 -13.11 -3.14 4.79
N MET A 81 -12.00 -2.42 4.93
CA MET A 81 -12.03 -0.97 5.16
C MET A 81 -12.61 -0.20 3.97
N LEU A 82 -12.32 -0.64 2.74
CA LEU A 82 -12.92 -0.06 1.53
C LEU A 82 -14.42 -0.35 1.44
N GLU A 83 -14.85 -1.56 1.77
CA GLU A 83 -16.28 -1.93 1.81
C GLU A 83 -17.04 -1.09 2.84
N GLN A 84 -16.50 -0.94 4.05
CA GLN A 84 -17.10 -0.12 5.10
C GLN A 84 -17.21 1.35 4.70
N GLN A 85 -16.18 1.91 4.06
CA GLN A 85 -16.21 3.29 3.57
C GLN A 85 -17.23 3.50 2.45
N GLN A 86 -17.43 2.51 1.58
CA GLN A 86 -18.45 2.57 0.53
C GLN A 86 -19.87 2.46 1.10
N GLN A 87 -20.07 1.64 2.12
CA GLN A 87 -21.37 1.49 2.79
C GLN A 87 -21.72 2.72 3.65
N ASN A 88 -20.73 3.38 4.24
CA ASN A 88 -20.93 4.54 5.09
C ASN A 88 -19.93 5.67 4.74
N PRO A 89 -20.11 6.33 3.57
CA PRO A 89 -19.23 7.41 3.15
C PRO A 89 -19.37 8.60 4.10
N SER A 90 -18.25 9.26 4.41
CA SER A 90 -18.31 10.45 5.27
C SER A 90 -19.10 11.58 4.62
N PRO A 91 -19.69 12.51 5.41
CA PRO A 91 -20.43 13.65 4.86
C PRO A 91 -19.63 14.48 3.84
N VAL A 92 -18.30 14.57 4.04
CA VAL A 92 -17.39 15.27 3.12
C VAL A 92 -17.31 14.54 1.78
N VAL A 93 -17.19 13.20 1.79
CA VAL A 93 -17.15 12.39 0.57
C VAL A 93 -18.47 12.51 -0.19
N VAL A 94 -19.61 12.45 0.51
CA VAL A 94 -20.94 12.65 -0.11
C VAL A 94 -21.03 14.02 -0.79
N LYS A 95 -20.60 15.08 -0.11
CA LYS A 95 -20.59 16.43 -0.68
C LYS A 95 -19.70 16.56 -1.92
N LEU A 96 -18.52 15.93 -1.91
CA LEU A 96 -17.62 15.92 -3.06
C LEU A 96 -18.22 15.18 -4.26
N MET A 97 -18.91 14.06 -4.03
CA MET A 97 -19.62 13.32 -5.09
C MET A 97 -20.73 14.16 -5.73
N GLN A 98 -21.51 14.90 -4.92
CA GLN A 98 -22.56 15.81 -5.42
C GLN A 98 -21.95 16.92 -6.30
N LEU A 99 -20.91 17.60 -5.81
CA LEU A 99 -20.23 18.66 -6.57
C LEU A 99 -19.64 18.15 -7.89
N LYS A 100 -19.14 16.92 -7.93
CA LYS A 100 -18.66 16.29 -9.16
C LYS A 100 -19.80 16.07 -10.16
N ALA A 101 -20.93 15.51 -9.70
CA ALA A 101 -22.09 15.26 -10.55
C ALA A 101 -22.67 16.56 -11.14
N GLU A 102 -22.76 17.62 -10.33
CA GLU A 102 -23.22 18.94 -10.78
C GLU A 102 -22.33 19.51 -11.89
N ARG A 103 -21.00 19.42 -11.73
CA ARG A 103 -20.04 19.88 -12.74
C ARG A 103 -20.13 19.09 -14.05
N GLU A 104 -20.33 17.78 -13.96
CA GLU A 104 -20.50 16.92 -15.14
C GLU A 104 -21.81 17.22 -15.88
N ALA A 105 -22.90 17.51 -15.16
CA ALA A 105 -24.18 17.90 -15.76
C ALA A 105 -24.10 19.26 -16.47
N ILE A 106 -23.45 20.25 -15.86
CA ILE A 106 -23.22 21.58 -16.46
C ILE A 106 -22.38 21.45 -17.73
N LYS A 107 -21.33 20.62 -17.72
CA LYS A 107 -20.47 20.43 -18.89
C LYS A 107 -21.24 19.80 -20.06
N LYS A 108 -22.07 18.79 -19.80
CA LYS A 108 -22.91 18.16 -20.84
C LYS A 108 -23.99 19.08 -21.40
N GLY A 109 -24.52 20.00 -20.58
CA GLY A 109 -25.52 20.98 -21.00
C GLY A 109 -24.96 22.12 -21.86
N ASN A 110 -23.66 22.41 -21.76
CA ASN A 110 -22.99 23.43 -22.58
C ASN A 110 -22.41 22.89 -23.91
N ASP A 111 -22.37 21.57 -24.08
CA ASP A 111 -21.87 20.89 -25.29
C ASP A 111 -23.02 20.54 -26.28
N HIS A 112 -24.24 21.06 -26.08
CA HIS A 112 -25.40 20.97 -26.98
C HIS A 112 -25.85 22.38 -27.41
#